data_AF-A0A2P6WAD2-F1
#
_entry.id   AF-A0A2P6WAD2-F1
#
_cell.length_a   1.000
_cell.length_b   1.000
_cell.length_c   1.000
_cell.angle_alpha   90.00
_cell.angle_beta   90.00
_cell.angle_gamma   90.00
#
_symmetry.space_group_name_H-M   'P 1'
#
loop_
_entity.id
_entity.type
_entity.pdbx_description
1 polymer ?
#
loop_
_entity_poly.entity_id
_entity_poly.type
_entity_poly.pdbx_seq_one_letter_code
_entity_poly.pdbx_strand_id
1 'polypeptide(L)'
;RQQGYLNKECLSGLRGIFERDLYRDNVISFRNGCELRVPFLDHSLIEHALTIPEHYKVSEEYRKLVLRNAAEKLGVPEKVAWRNKTAAQ
;
A
#
# COMPACT_ATOMS: atom_id res chain seq x y z
N ARG A 1 -10.44 -19.14 -4.93
CA ARG A 1 -10.04 -18.01 -4.06
C ARG A 1 -11.30 -17.56 -3.32
N GLN A 2 -11.35 -17.64 -1.99
CA GLN A 2 -12.54 -17.21 -1.23
C GLN A 2 -12.60 -15.68 -1.19
N GLN A 3 -13.75 -15.12 -1.57
CA GLN A 3 -13.99 -13.68 -1.52
C GLN A 3 -13.86 -13.16 -0.08
N GLY A 4 -13.00 -12.17 0.14
CA GLY A 4 -12.76 -11.54 1.45
C GLY A 4 -11.51 -12.03 2.18
N TYR A 5 -10.83 -13.08 1.70
CA TYR A 5 -9.57 -13.54 2.29
C TYR A 5 -8.46 -12.48 2.17
N LEU A 6 -8.33 -11.84 1.01
CA LEU A 6 -7.28 -10.84 0.78
C LEU A 6 -7.46 -9.62 1.71
N ASN A 7 -8.70 -9.19 1.94
CA ASN A 7 -8.96 -8.05 2.82
C ASN A 7 -8.65 -8.38 4.28
N LYS A 8 -8.91 -9.62 4.71
CA LYS A 8 -8.50 -10.11 6.04
C LYS A 8 -6.97 -10.11 6.20
N GLU A 9 -6.25 -10.59 5.20
CA GLU A 9 -4.77 -10.55 5.19
C GLU A 9 -4.23 -9.12 5.19
N CYS A 10 -4.82 -8.21 4.40
CA CYS A 10 -4.47 -6.79 4.44
C CYS A 10 -4.69 -6.17 5.82
N LEU A 11 -5.81 -6.48 6.48
CA LEU A 11 -6.12 -5.99 7.81
C LEU A 11 -5.17 -6.55 8.88
N SER A 12 -4.85 -7.85 8.79
CA SER A 12 -3.83 -8.49 9.64
C SER A 12 -2.47 -7.79 9.47
N GLY A 13 -2.09 -7.54 8.22
CA GLY A 13 -0.89 -6.77 7.88
C GLY A 13 -0.90 -5.38 8.49
N LEU A 14 -2.01 -4.64 8.38
CA LEU A 14 -2.14 -3.30 8.95
C LEU A 14 -1.96 -3.30 10.47
N ARG A 15 -2.53 -4.28 11.18
CA ARG A 15 -2.40 -4.39 12.65
C ARG A 15 -0.94 -4.55 13.11
N GLY A 16 -0.13 -5.26 12.33
CA GLY A 16 1.30 -5.47 12.61
C GLY A 16 2.24 -4.43 11.98
N ILE A 17 1.73 -3.34 11.39
CA ILE A 17 2.58 -2.39 10.64
C ILE A 17 3.55 -1.61 11.53
N PHE A 18 3.17 -1.37 12.79
CA PHE A 18 4.03 -0.65 13.74
C PHE A 18 5.36 -1.37 13.95
N GLU A 19 5.30 -2.66 14.25
CA GLU A 19 6.47 -3.48 14.58
C GLU A 19 7.37 -3.74 13.36
N ARG A 20 6.78 -3.87 12.16
CA ARG A 20 7.53 -4.22 10.95
C ARG A 20 8.13 -3.03 10.22
N ASP A 21 7.41 -1.92 10.14
CA ASP A 21 7.75 -0.78 9.27
C ASP A 21 7.89 0.52 10.08
N LEU A 22 6.84 0.93 10.79
CA LEU A 22 6.76 2.29 11.33
C LEU A 22 7.74 2.57 12.47
N TYR A 23 8.05 1.58 13.32
CA TYR A 23 9.00 1.78 14.42
C TYR A 23 10.36 2.23 13.90
N ARG A 24 10.90 1.51 12.90
CA ARG A 24 12.18 1.85 12.26
C ARG A 24 12.11 3.23 11.61
N ASP A 25 11.08 3.48 10.81
CA ASP A 25 10.97 4.71 10.02
C ASP A 25 10.80 5.94 10.94
N ASN A 26 10.08 5.79 12.06
CA ASN A 26 9.92 6.84 13.08
C ASN A 26 11.24 7.12 13.82
N VAL A 27 11.98 6.08 14.24
CA VAL A 27 13.27 6.27 14.93
C VAL A 27 14.29 6.97 14.02
N ILE A 28 14.35 6.58 12.74
CA ILE A 28 15.27 7.21 11.78
C ILE A 28 14.87 8.65 11.51
N SER A 29 13.59 8.93 11.26
CA SER A 29 13.12 10.31 11.00
C SER A 29 13.33 11.22 12.20
N PHE A 30 12.97 10.77 13.41
CA PHE A 30 13.18 11.52 14.65
C PHE A 30 14.66 11.84 14.90
N ARG A 31 15.56 10.86 14.67
CA ARG A 31 17.01 11.07 14.80
C ARG A 31 17.55 12.15 13.86
N ASN A 32 16.93 12.34 12.70
CA ASN A 32 17.32 13.35 11.72
C ASN A 32 16.54 14.67 11.87
N GLY A 33 15.71 14.81 12.91
CA GLY A 33 14.87 16.01 13.10
C GLY A 33 13.79 16.17 12.02
N CYS A 34 13.43 15.09 11.33
CA CYS A 34 12.43 15.10 10.26
C CYS A 34 11.10 14.55 10.77
N GLU A 35 10.00 15.16 10.37
CA GLU A 35 8.66 14.61 10.60
C GLU A 35 8.25 13.69 9.44
N LEU A 36 7.95 12.43 9.74
CA LEU A 36 7.46 11.48 8.75
C LEU A 36 5.94 11.59 8.56
N ARG A 37 5.50 11.75 7.31
CA ARG A 37 4.07 11.72 6.94
C ARG A 37 3.75 10.45 6.15
N VAL A 38 2.68 9.78 6.52
CA VAL A 38 2.26 8.47 5.96
C VAL A 38 0.85 8.54 5.36
N PRO A 39 0.66 9.21 4.20
CA PRO A 39 -0.68 9.49 3.65
C PRO A 39 -1.50 8.24 3.33
N PHE A 40 -0.85 7.10 3.07
CA PHE A 40 -1.54 5.83 2.83
C PHE A 40 -2.16 5.20 4.09
N LEU A 41 -1.83 5.73 5.27
CA LEU A 41 -2.42 5.30 6.55
C LEU A 41 -3.53 6.24 7.04
N ASP A 42 -4.03 7.12 6.17
CA ASP A 42 -5.25 7.88 6.46
C ASP A 42 -6.44 6.94 6.74
N HIS A 43 -7.22 7.26 7.78
CA HIS A 43 -8.31 6.40 8.23
C HIS A 43 -9.39 6.21 7.16
N SER A 44 -9.80 7.32 6.51
CA SER A 44 -10.85 7.28 5.49
C SER A 44 -10.40 6.50 4.26
N LEU A 45 -9.12 6.60 3.90
CA LEU A 45 -8.53 5.83 2.82
C LEU A 45 -8.49 4.33 3.15
N ILE A 46 -8.12 3.96 4.37
CA ILE A 46 -8.08 2.56 4.82
C ILE A 46 -9.49 1.96 4.79
N GLU A 47 -10.48 2.66 5.34
CA GLU A 47 -11.87 2.21 5.36
C GLU A 47 -12.37 1.92 3.93
N HIS A 48 -12.17 2.88 3.02
CA HIS A 48 -12.52 2.69 1.62
C HIS A 48 -11.72 1.55 0.97
N ALA A 49 -10.41 1.47 1.22
CA ALA A 49 -9.56 0.43 0.65
C ALA A 49 -10.03 -0.97 1.07
N LEU A 50 -10.56 -1.16 2.28
CA LEU A 50 -11.09 -2.44 2.75
C LEU A 50 -12.43 -2.84 2.10
N THR A 51 -13.16 -1.92 1.48
CA THR A 51 -14.39 -2.25 0.72
C THR A 51 -14.12 -2.65 -0.73
N ILE A 52 -12.93 -2.36 -1.26
CA ILE A 52 -12.59 -2.66 -2.66
C ILE A 52 -12.56 -4.19 -2.91
N PRO A 53 -13.25 -4.69 -3.94
CA PRO A 53 -13.20 -6.11 -4.34
C PRO A 53 -11.79 -6.58 -4.70
N GLU A 54 -11.48 -7.85 -4.41
CA GLU A 54 -10.12 -8.39 -4.54
C GLU A 54 -9.56 -8.35 -5.96
N HIS A 55 -10.40 -8.52 -6.98
CA HIS A 55 -9.99 -8.48 -8.40
C HIS A 55 -9.48 -7.09 -8.83
N TYR A 56 -9.83 -6.02 -8.10
CA TYR A 56 -9.25 -4.70 -8.30
C TYR A 56 -7.95 -4.48 -7.53
N LYS A 57 -7.55 -5.41 -6.66
CA LYS A 57 -6.31 -5.30 -5.87
C LYS A 57 -5.17 -6.11 -6.47
N VAL A 58 -5.48 -7.27 -7.04
CA VAL A 58 -4.48 -8.22 -7.55
C VAL A 58 -4.99 -8.99 -8.77
N SER A 59 -4.12 -9.18 -9.77
CA SER A 59 -4.27 -10.15 -10.86
C SER A 59 -3.15 -11.18 -10.78
N GLU A 60 -3.07 -12.07 -11.78
CA GLU A 60 -1.96 -13.01 -11.91
C GLU A 60 -0.63 -12.31 -12.16
N GLU A 61 -0.65 -11.22 -12.92
CA GLU A 61 0.56 -10.49 -13.32
C GLU A 61 0.91 -9.35 -12.35
N TYR A 62 -0.09 -8.62 -11.84
CA TYR A 62 0.14 -7.38 -11.09
C TYR A 62 -0.53 -7.37 -9.73
N ARG A 63 0.21 -6.87 -8.74
CA ARG A 63 -0.33 -6.42 -7.45
C ARG A 63 -0.64 -4.93 -7.50
N LYS A 64 -1.50 -4.46 -6.60
CA LYS A 64 -1.89 -3.04 -6.43
C LYS A 64 -2.61 -2.44 -7.65
N LEU A 65 -3.38 -3.24 -8.38
CA LEU A 65 -4.03 -2.83 -9.64
C LEU A 65 -4.78 -1.50 -9.55
N VAL A 66 -5.65 -1.33 -8.54
CA VAL A 66 -6.40 -0.07 -8.36
C VAL A 66 -5.49 1.14 -8.20
N LEU A 67 -4.35 0.99 -7.52
CA LEU A 67 -3.37 2.07 -7.37
C LEU A 67 -2.62 2.35 -8.67
N ARG A 68 -2.32 1.33 -9.47
CA ARG A 68 -1.68 1.49 -10.79
C ARG A 68 -2.61 2.23 -11.76
N ASN A 69 -3.87 1.81 -11.82
CA ASN A 69 -4.90 2.45 -12.63
C ASN A 69 -5.13 3.91 -12.18
N ALA A 70 -5.15 4.17 -10.86
CA ALA A 70 -5.27 5.53 -10.34
C ALA A 70 -4.05 6.38 -10.72
N ALA A 71 -2.83 5.84 -10.61
CA ALA A 71 -1.61 6.54 -10.97
C ALA A 71 -1.59 6.93 -12.47
N GLU A 72 -1.99 6.01 -13.35
CA GLU A 72 -2.10 6.27 -14.78
C GLU A 72 -3.12 7.38 -15.09
N LYS A 73 -4.30 7.32 -14.46
CA LYS A 73 -5.33 8.38 -14.59
C LYS A 73 -4.87 9.73 -14.08
N LEU A 74 -3.95 9.76 -13.12
CA LEU A 74 -3.33 10.98 -12.59
C LEU A 74 -2.15 11.48 -13.44
N GLY A 75 -1.82 10.80 -14.54
CA GLY A 75 -0.76 11.20 -15.46
C GLY A 75 0.64 10.68 -15.10
N VAL A 76 0.76 9.71 -14.19
CA VAL A 76 2.04 9.04 -13.93
C VAL A 76 2.44 8.23 -15.17
N PRO A 77 3.70 8.36 -15.67
CA PRO A 77 4.13 7.61 -16.85
C PRO A 77 3.93 6.10 -16.69
N GLU A 78 3.41 5.46 -17.73
CA GLU A 78 3.04 4.03 -17.72
C GLU A 78 4.19 3.13 -17.24
N LYS A 79 5.41 3.39 -17.72
CA LYS A 79 6.64 2.71 -17.31
C LYS A 79 6.90 2.73 -15.79
N VAL A 80 6.38 3.72 -15.07
CA VAL A 80 6.47 3.84 -13.61
C VAL A 80 5.25 3.20 -12.95
N ALA A 81 4.05 3.53 -13.43
CA ALA A 81 2.78 3.03 -12.89
C ALA A 81 2.68 1.49 -12.94
N TRP A 82 3.19 0.88 -14.00
CA TRP A 82 3.13 -0.57 -14.26
C TRP A 82 4.45 -1.30 -13.95
N ARG A 83 5.44 -0.61 -13.40
CA ARG A 83 6.71 -1.22 -13.02
C ARG A 83 6.52 -2.35 -12.01
N ASN A 84 7.22 -3.46 -12.22
CA ASN A 84 7.28 -4.55 -11.25
C ASN A 84 8.00 -4.10 -9.96
N LYS A 85 7.55 -4.64 -8.82
CA LYS A 85 8.18 -4.35 -7.53
C LYS A 85 9.54 -5.02 -7.49
N THR A 86 10.60 -4.23 -7.50
CA THR A 86 11.96 -4.65 -7.16
C THR A 86 12.17 -4.43 -5.66
N ALA A 87 12.74 -5.41 -4.95
CA ALA A 87 13.17 -5.18 -3.58
C ALA A 87 14.27 -4.12 -3.58
N ALA A 88 14.25 -3.21 -2.59
CA ALA A 88 15.28 -2.19 -2.44
C ALA A 88 16.54 -2.72 -1.73
N GLN A 89 16.51 -3.98 -1.28
CA GLN A 89 17.59 -4.74 -0.68
C GLN A 89 17.69 -6.08 -1.39
#